data_AF-A0A841CT06-F1
#
_entry.id   AF-A0A841CT06-F1
#
_cell.length_a   1.000
_cell.length_b   1.000
_cell.length_c   1.000
_cell.angle_alpha   90.00
_cell.angle_beta   90.00
_cell.angle_gamma   90.00
#
_symmetry.space_group_name_H-M   'P 1'
#
loop_
_entity.id
_entity.type
_entity.pdbx_description
1 polymer ?
#
loop_
_entity_poly.entity_id
_entity_poly.type
_entity_poly.pdbx_seq_one_letter_code
_entity_poly.pdbx_strand_id
1 'polypeptide(L)'
;MIRYTDAAGTIRAEQLQGFFVGWPKAASPEQHLAVLRGSHRAVMAVDDETDRVVGFVNMISDGVLTAYIPWLEVLPAYQDRGIGSELMRRILDGTGHLYSVDLLCEPSLQHYYERFGMRPVPGMSRLDRSALHG
;
A
#
# COMPACT_ATOMS: atom_id res chain seq x y z
N MET A 1 1.04 19.10 -7.59
CA MET A 1 1.46 18.00 -8.53
C MET A 1 1.72 16.75 -7.72
N ILE A 2 1.36 15.56 -8.20
CA ILE A 2 1.65 14.30 -7.48
C ILE A 2 2.96 13.69 -8.00
N ARG A 3 3.94 13.56 -7.10
CA ARG A 3 5.21 12.89 -7.32
C ARG A 3 5.19 11.51 -6.67
N TYR A 4 5.87 10.54 -7.28
CA TYR A 4 5.97 9.19 -6.74
C TYR A 4 7.41 8.88 -6.34
N THR A 5 7.60 8.20 -5.21
CA THR A 5 8.93 7.80 -4.72
C THR A 5 8.85 6.43 -4.07
N ASP A 6 9.88 5.61 -4.25
CA ASP A 6 10.11 4.35 -3.54
C ASP A 6 11.16 4.47 -2.43
N ALA A 7 11.76 5.66 -2.29
CA ALA A 7 12.75 5.95 -1.26
C ALA A 7 12.07 6.21 0.11
N ALA A 8 11.59 5.17 0.78
CA ALA A 8 10.96 5.27 2.12
C ALA A 8 11.86 5.94 3.17
N GLY A 9 13.19 5.93 2.97
CA GLY A 9 14.16 6.66 3.80
C GLY A 9 14.01 8.18 3.76
N THR A 10 13.43 8.76 2.70
CA THR A 10 13.24 10.21 2.57
C THR A 10 11.93 10.71 3.18
N ILE A 11 11.02 9.80 3.55
CA ILE A 11 9.73 10.14 4.16
C ILE A 11 9.90 10.36 5.66
N ARG A 12 9.22 11.38 6.17
CA ARG A 12 9.12 11.70 7.59
C ARG A 12 7.72 11.39 8.13
N ALA A 13 7.62 11.09 9.42
CA ALA A 13 6.37 10.67 10.04
C ALA A 13 5.27 11.74 9.87
N GLU A 14 5.64 13.02 9.94
CA GLU A 14 4.70 14.15 9.85
C GLU A 14 3.98 14.22 8.49
N GLN A 15 4.56 13.60 7.45
CA GLN A 15 3.97 13.55 6.11
C GLN A 15 2.86 12.48 5.98
N LEU A 16 2.75 11.55 6.94
CA LEU A 16 1.91 10.33 6.88
C LEU A 16 0.61 10.46 7.69
N GLN A 17 -0.06 11.61 7.60
CA GLN A 17 -1.30 11.87 8.33
C GLN A 17 -2.55 11.44 7.54
N GLY A 18 -3.56 10.91 8.25
CA GLY A 18 -4.90 10.67 7.71
C GLY A 18 -5.14 9.31 7.04
N PHE A 19 -4.17 8.39 7.11
CA PHE A 19 -4.29 7.02 6.62
C PHE A 19 -4.97 6.08 7.62
N PHE A 20 -5.21 4.85 7.20
CA PHE A 20 -5.95 3.80 7.91
C PHE A 20 -7.39 4.22 8.18
N VAL A 21 -8.02 4.85 7.18
CA VAL A 21 -9.40 5.33 7.29
C VAL A 21 -10.35 4.14 7.51
N GLY A 22 -11.23 4.26 8.50
CA GLY A 22 -12.21 3.22 8.84
C GLY A 22 -11.67 2.11 9.76
N TRP A 23 -10.40 2.17 10.16
CA TRP A 23 -9.86 1.24 11.15
C TRP A 23 -10.37 1.57 12.56
N PRO A 24 -10.65 0.56 13.41
CA PRO A 24 -10.97 0.78 14.82
C PRO A 24 -9.90 1.60 15.55
N LYS A 25 -8.63 1.36 15.20
CA LYS A 25 -7.49 2.16 15.61
C LYS A 25 -6.53 2.31 14.44
N ALA A 26 -6.37 3.53 13.96
CA ALA A 26 -5.39 3.86 12.93
C ALA A 26 -3.97 3.72 13.49
N ALA A 27 -3.03 3.28 12.64
CA ALA A 27 -1.62 3.32 13.00
C ALA A 27 -1.15 4.77 13.14
N SER A 28 -0.26 5.03 14.11
CA SER A 28 0.38 6.34 14.21
C SER A 28 1.26 6.61 12.98
N PRO A 29 1.59 7.88 12.66
CA PRO A 29 2.47 8.18 11.54
C PRO A 29 3.87 7.54 11.68
N GLU A 30 4.35 7.34 12.90
CA GLU A 30 5.61 6.64 13.18
C GLU A 30 5.50 5.14 12.90
N GLN A 31 4.38 4.51 13.30
CA GLN A 31 4.10 3.11 12.98
C GLN A 31 3.97 2.92 11.47
N HIS A 32 3.27 3.82 10.78
CA HIS A 32 3.16 3.81 9.33
C HIS A 32 4.55 3.93 8.67
N LEU A 33 5.39 4.88 9.12
CA LEU A 33 6.74 5.02 8.60
C LEU A 33 7.59 3.75 8.81
N ALA A 34 7.44 3.10 9.97
CA ALA A 34 8.11 1.83 10.25
C ALA A 34 7.64 0.72 9.29
N VAL A 35 6.34 0.63 8.98
CA VAL A 35 5.80 -0.31 7.97
C VAL A 35 6.43 -0.06 6.60
N LEU A 36 6.48 1.20 6.14
CA LEU A 36 7.06 1.53 4.83
C LEU A 36 8.54 1.15 4.75
N ARG A 37 9.32 1.44 5.80
CA ARG A 37 10.76 1.14 5.86
C ARG A 37 11.07 -0.34 6.05
N GLY A 38 10.19 -1.08 6.71
CA GLY A 38 10.34 -2.53 6.93
C GLY A 38 9.82 -3.39 5.78
N SER A 39 9.20 -2.78 4.76
CA SER A 39 8.68 -3.50 3.61
C SER A 39 9.80 -3.86 2.63
N HIS A 40 9.66 -4.98 1.90
CA HIS A 40 10.57 -5.33 0.81
C HIS A 40 10.60 -4.23 -0.25
N ARG A 41 9.42 -3.66 -0.53
CA ARG A 41 9.27 -2.47 -1.37
C ARG A 41 8.11 -1.64 -0.87
N ALA A 42 8.21 -0.33 -0.98
CA ALA A 42 7.11 0.60 -0.77
C ALA A 42 7.15 1.70 -1.82
N VAL A 43 5.98 2.21 -2.21
CA VAL A 43 5.86 3.36 -3.12
C VAL A 43 4.88 4.33 -2.48
N MET A 44 5.27 5.60 -2.41
CA MET A 44 4.49 6.69 -1.86
C MET A 44 4.17 7.69 -2.97
N ALA A 45 2.93 8.17 -2.98
CA ALA A 45 2.48 9.33 -3.74
C ALA A 45 2.53 10.55 -2.82
N VAL A 46 3.29 11.57 -3.22
CA VAL A 46 3.52 12.81 -2.47
C VAL A 46 2.91 13.96 -3.25
N ASP A 47 2.12 14.79 -2.60
CA ASP A 47 1.69 16.06 -3.17
C ASP A 47 2.78 17.12 -2.90
N ASP A 48 3.43 17.58 -3.98
CA ASP A 48 4.52 18.55 -3.88
C ASP A 48 4.05 19.92 -3.37
N GLU A 49 2.76 20.26 -3.46
CA GLU A 49 2.23 21.53 -2.96
C GLU A 49 2.12 21.57 -1.44
N THR A 50 1.85 20.41 -0.84
CA THR A 50 1.64 20.28 0.62
C THR A 50 2.78 19.55 1.33
N ASP A 51 3.72 18.97 0.58
CA ASP A 51 4.75 18.04 1.05
C ASP A 51 4.18 16.86 1.86
N ARG A 52 2.96 16.42 1.53
CA ARG A 52 2.28 15.31 2.22
C ARG A 52 2.27 14.04 1.39
N VAL A 53 2.38 12.90 2.06
CA VAL A 53 2.03 11.62 1.44
C VAL A 53 0.51 11.54 1.36
N VAL A 54 0.00 11.31 0.15
CA VAL A 54 -1.44 11.27 -0.15
C VAL A 54 -1.91 9.89 -0.63
N GLY A 55 -0.97 8.98 -0.89
CA GLY A 55 -1.24 7.57 -1.10
C GLY A 55 0.01 6.73 -0.91
N PHE A 56 -0.16 5.46 -0.59
CA PHE A 56 0.95 4.52 -0.48
C PHE A 56 0.54 3.11 -0.88
N VAL A 57 1.53 2.30 -1.21
CA VAL A 57 1.41 0.86 -1.37
C VAL A 57 2.70 0.22 -0.87
N ASN A 58 2.61 -0.95 -0.26
CA ASN A 58 3.80 -1.68 0.18
C ASN A 58 3.71 -3.17 -0.14
N MET A 59 4.86 -3.83 -0.10
CA MET A 59 5.05 -5.22 -0.46
C MET A 59 5.98 -5.91 0.54
N ILE A 60 5.59 -7.09 0.99
CA ILE A 60 6.43 -8.02 1.76
C ILE A 60 6.82 -9.15 0.82
N SER A 61 8.10 -9.55 0.79
CA SER A 61 8.56 -10.59 -0.12
C SER A 61 9.78 -11.31 0.44
N ASP A 62 9.95 -12.57 0.04
CA ASP A 62 11.21 -13.32 0.20
C ASP A 62 12.30 -12.88 -0.80
N GLY A 63 11.96 -12.07 -1.81
CA GLY A 63 12.86 -11.59 -2.86
C GLY A 63 13.25 -12.65 -3.90
N VAL A 64 12.60 -13.81 -3.89
CA VAL A 64 12.97 -14.96 -4.73
C VAL A 64 11.75 -15.55 -5.45
N LEU A 65 10.67 -15.85 -4.72
CA LEU A 65 9.51 -16.56 -5.25
C LEU A 65 8.21 -15.82 -5.01
N THR A 66 7.97 -15.29 -3.81
CA THR A 66 6.63 -14.81 -3.44
C THR A 66 6.65 -13.41 -2.86
N ALA A 67 5.60 -12.65 -3.17
CA ALA A 67 5.33 -11.36 -2.56
C ALA A 67 3.86 -11.23 -2.18
N TYR A 68 3.60 -10.39 -1.17
CA TYR A 68 2.28 -10.03 -0.70
C TYR A 68 2.16 -8.52 -0.63
N ILE A 69 1.07 -7.95 -1.15
CA ILE A 69 0.74 -6.52 -1.04
C ILE A 69 -0.29 -6.37 0.08
N PRO A 70 0.13 -6.08 1.33
CA PRO A 70 -0.80 -5.96 2.45
C PRO A 70 -1.66 -4.69 2.35
N TRP A 71 -1.08 -3.56 1.91
CA TRP A 71 -1.75 -2.27 1.95
C TRP A 71 -1.62 -1.52 0.63
N LEU A 72 -2.75 -0.98 0.18
CA LEU A 72 -2.87 0.07 -0.81
C LEU A 72 -3.90 1.05 -0.27
N GLU A 73 -3.52 2.31 -0.08
CA GLU A 73 -4.46 3.34 0.37
C GLU A 73 -4.15 4.68 -0.30
N VAL A 74 -5.22 5.40 -0.67
CA VAL A 74 -5.16 6.78 -1.14
C VAL A 74 -6.12 7.59 -0.26
N LEU A 75 -5.65 8.73 0.25
CA LEU A 75 -6.46 9.61 1.10
C LEU A 75 -7.77 9.99 0.38
N PRO A 76 -8.91 10.04 1.08
CA PRO A 76 -10.23 10.25 0.44
C PRO A 76 -10.30 11.44 -0.51
N ALA A 77 -9.69 12.58 -0.14
CA ALA A 77 -9.66 13.78 -0.98
C ALA A 77 -8.88 13.62 -2.30
N TYR A 78 -8.05 12.58 -2.41
CA TYR A 78 -7.16 12.29 -3.54
C TYR A 78 -7.60 11.05 -4.34
N GLN A 79 -8.70 10.41 -3.96
CA GLN A 79 -9.28 9.26 -4.68
C GLN A 79 -9.85 9.69 -6.04
N ASP A 80 -10.09 8.71 -6.92
CA ASP A 80 -10.60 8.88 -8.29
C ASP A 80 -9.74 9.74 -9.23
N ARG A 81 -8.47 9.97 -8.85
CA ARG A 81 -7.46 10.70 -9.65
C ARG A 81 -6.42 9.80 -10.31
N GLY A 82 -6.64 8.47 -10.30
CA GLY A 82 -5.72 7.48 -10.86
C GLY A 82 -4.50 7.16 -9.99
N ILE A 83 -4.33 7.80 -8.82
CA ILE A 83 -3.16 7.62 -7.93
C ILE A 83 -2.99 6.16 -7.50
N GLY A 84 -4.07 5.51 -7.05
CA GLY A 84 -4.03 4.10 -6.66
C GLY A 84 -3.60 3.18 -7.80
N SER A 85 -3.99 3.50 -9.03
CA SER A 85 -3.60 2.74 -10.21
C SER A 85 -2.11 2.86 -10.48
N GLU A 86 -1.57 4.07 -10.38
CA GLU A 86 -0.15 4.34 -10.59
C GLU A 86 0.71 3.71 -9.48
N LEU A 87 0.24 3.74 -8.23
CA LEU A 87 0.88 3.02 -7.12
C LEU A 87 0.97 1.52 -7.43
N MET A 88 -0.13 0.90 -7.89
CA MET A 88 -0.14 -0.52 -8.27
C MET A 88 0.78 -0.84 -9.45
N ARG A 89 0.80 -0.01 -10.50
CA ARG A 89 1.74 -0.21 -11.62
C ARG A 89 3.18 -0.16 -11.13
N ARG A 90 3.51 0.80 -10.27
CA ARG A 90 4.87 0.98 -9.74
C ARG A 90 5.29 -0.16 -8.84
N ILE A 91 4.44 -0.60 -7.90
CA ILE A 91 4.82 -1.67 -6.96
C ILE A 91 5.00 -3.03 -7.66
N LEU A 92 4.24 -3.28 -8.74
CA LEU A 92 4.35 -4.49 -9.56
C LEU A 92 5.47 -4.43 -10.61
N ASP A 93 6.02 -3.25 -10.88
CA ASP A 93 7.11 -3.12 -11.84
C ASP A 93 8.34 -3.91 -11.37
N GLY A 94 8.95 -4.69 -12.26
CA GLY A 94 10.10 -5.53 -11.93
C GLY A 94 9.78 -6.83 -11.18
N THR A 95 8.52 -7.13 -10.82
CA THR A 95 8.17 -8.37 -10.09
C THR A 95 8.01 -9.61 -10.98
N GLY A 96 8.26 -9.50 -12.29
CA GLY A 96 8.06 -10.59 -13.25
C GLY A 96 8.96 -11.82 -13.06
N HIS A 97 9.96 -11.73 -12.19
CA HIS A 97 10.81 -12.85 -11.79
C HIS A 97 10.24 -13.64 -10.60
N LEU A 98 9.27 -13.08 -9.87
CA LEU A 98 8.59 -13.77 -8.78
C LEU A 98 7.59 -14.78 -9.33
N TYR A 99 7.42 -15.89 -8.62
CA TYR A 99 6.40 -16.89 -8.92
C TYR A 99 4.98 -16.35 -8.65
N SER A 100 4.78 -15.60 -7.56
CA SER A 100 3.47 -14.99 -7.28
C SER A 100 3.58 -13.64 -6.56
N VAL A 101 2.57 -12.79 -6.81
CA VAL A 101 2.28 -11.58 -6.04
C VAL A 101 0.82 -11.63 -5.66
N ASP A 102 0.53 -11.73 -4.36
CA ASP A 102 -0.82 -11.94 -3.84
C ASP A 102 -1.30 -10.73 -3.03
N LEU A 103 -2.63 -10.54 -2.96
CA LEU A 103 -3.28 -9.60 -2.05
C LEU A 103 -4.66 -10.13 -1.66
N LEU A 104 -5.18 -9.67 -0.52
CA LEU A 104 -6.56 -9.88 -0.13
C LEU A 104 -7.38 -8.61 -0.38
N CYS A 105 -8.56 -8.77 -0.96
CA CYS A 105 -9.48 -7.66 -1.19
C CYS A 105 -10.94 -8.12 -1.06
N GLU A 106 -11.83 -7.15 -0.86
CA GLU A 106 -13.28 -7.38 -0.94
C GLU A 106 -13.67 -7.81 -2.36
N PRO A 107 -14.70 -8.68 -2.53
CA PRO A 107 -15.13 -9.15 -3.84
C PRO A 107 -15.43 -8.03 -4.85
N SER A 108 -15.98 -6.90 -4.39
CA SER A 108 -16.27 -5.72 -5.21
C SER A 108 -15.03 -5.03 -5.79
N LEU A 109 -13.85 -5.27 -5.20
CA LEU A 109 -12.58 -4.70 -5.65
C LEU A 109 -11.81 -5.63 -6.60
N GLN A 110 -12.28 -6.85 -6.88
CA GLN A 110 -11.55 -7.78 -7.75
C GLN A 110 -11.31 -7.19 -9.16
N HIS A 111 -12.34 -6.60 -9.77
CA HIS A 111 -12.22 -5.95 -11.09
C HIS A 111 -11.17 -4.82 -11.10
N TYR A 112 -11.00 -4.11 -9.99
CA TYR A 112 -9.96 -3.08 -9.85
C TYR A 112 -8.54 -3.69 -9.94
N TYR A 113 -8.34 -4.92 -9.46
CA TYR A 113 -7.03 -5.59 -9.48
C TYR A 113 -6.79 -6.42 -10.75
N GLU A 114 -7.84 -6.95 -11.38
CA GLU A 114 -7.74 -7.72 -12.63
C GLU A 114 -7.04 -6.95 -13.76
N ARG A 115 -7.22 -5.63 -13.82
CA ARG A 115 -6.54 -4.76 -14.80
C ARG A 115 -5.00 -4.73 -14.65
N PHE A 116 -4.46 -5.23 -13.55
CA PHE A 116 -3.02 -5.42 -13.34
C PHE A 116 -2.55 -6.85 -13.62
N GLY A 117 -3.40 -7.69 -14.23
CA GLY A 117 -3.09 -9.09 -14.52
C GLY A 117 -3.28 -10.04 -13.36
N MET A 118 -3.79 -9.56 -12.22
CA MET A 118 -4.14 -10.39 -11.07
C MET A 118 -5.41 -11.21 -11.36
N ARG A 119 -5.57 -12.35 -10.68
CA ARG A 119 -6.74 -13.23 -10.83
C ARG A 119 -7.36 -13.50 -9.47
N PRO A 120 -8.70 -13.62 -9.37
CA PRO A 120 -9.34 -13.97 -8.12
C PRO A 120 -8.95 -15.38 -7.69
N VAL A 121 -8.54 -15.51 -6.43
CA VAL A 121 -8.24 -16.78 -5.77
C VAL A 121 -8.87 -16.78 -4.36
N PRO A 122 -9.24 -17.94 -3.79
CA PRO A 122 -9.67 -18.01 -2.40
C PRO A 122 -8.56 -17.55 -1.45
N GLY A 123 -8.91 -16.76 -0.45
CA GLY A 123 -7.97 -16.23 0.55
C GLY A 123 -8.44 -16.48 1.98
N MET A 124 -7.50 -16.55 2.92
CA MET A 124 -7.78 -16.68 4.34
C MET A 124 -6.91 -15.70 5.14
N SER A 125 -7.45 -15.14 6.22
CA SER A 125 -6.70 -14.29 7.14
C SER A 125 -7.01 -14.65 8.59
N ARG A 126 -6.03 -14.44 9.47
CA ARG A 126 -6.22 -14.49 10.93
C ARG A 126 -6.07 -13.07 11.47
N LEU A 127 -7.17 -12.48 11.89
CA LEU A 127 -7.21 -11.13 12.43
C LEU A 127 -7.20 -11.19 13.96
N ASP A 128 -6.22 -10.56 14.58
CA ASP A 128 -6.28 -10.27 16.01
C ASP A 128 -6.98 -8.93 16.23
N ARG A 129 -8.28 -9.00 16.57
CA ARG A 129 -9.08 -7.79 16.83
C ARG A 129 -8.64 -7.07 18.12
N SER A 130 -7.93 -7.74 19.02
CA SER A 130 -7.42 -7.15 20.26
C SER A 130 -6.14 -6.31 20.04
N ALA A 131 -5.35 -6.62 19.01
CA ALA A 131 -4.16 -5.86 18.64
C ALA A 131 -4.45 -4.40 18.24
N LEU A 132 -5.71 -4.08 17.91
CA LEU A 132 -6.17 -2.72 17.62
C LEU A 132 -6.62 -1.94 18.86
N HIS A 133 -6.65 -2.56 20.05
CA HIS A 133 -7.17 -1.96 21.28
C HIS A 133 -6.10 -1.73 22.37
N GLY A 134 -4.82 -1.93 22.04
CA GLY A 134 -3.69 -1.66 22.96
C GLY A 134 -3.36 -0.18 23.11
#